data_AF-A0A373TN66-F1
#
_entry.id   AF-A0A373TN66-F1
#
_cell.length_a   1.000
_cell.length_b   1.000
_cell.length_c   1.000
_cell.angle_alpha   90.00
_cell.angle_beta   90.00
_cell.angle_gamma   90.00
#
_symmetry.space_group_name_H-M   'P 1'
#
loop_
_entity.id
_entity.type
_entity.pdbx_description
1 polymer ?
#
loop_
_entity_poly.entity_id
_entity_poly.type
_entity_poly.pdbx_seq_one_letter_code
_entity_poly.pdbx_strand_id
1 'polypeptide(L)'
;MIELGTFKKILEENEERFPLLTLDEFFNGNTEEDSIAPNQWEFGRPTLSEIWDMLQKIELMPNIAWVRVALHDDTEIVENNGAEELVLAGDSIVICTTILPTELEKLVNCEWLCSDGVITIKASELNIYSCVPPIPENFNCLEIVWD
;
A
#
# COMPACT_ATOMS: atom_id res chain seq x y z
N MET A 1 5.04 -5.22 9.04
CA MET A 1 5.33 -6.38 8.20
C MET A 1 4.54 -7.58 8.66
N ILE A 2 3.66 -8.05 7.78
CA ILE A 2 2.87 -9.26 7.91
C ILE A 2 3.78 -10.46 8.10
N GLU A 3 3.35 -11.40 8.93
CA GLU A 3 4.11 -12.62 9.19
C GLU A 3 3.99 -13.59 7.99
N LEU A 4 5.09 -14.27 7.65
CA LEU A 4 5.21 -15.13 6.47
C LEU A 4 4.12 -16.22 6.41
N GLY A 5 3.89 -16.96 7.50
CA GLY A 5 2.87 -17.99 7.58
C GLY A 5 1.45 -17.44 7.38
N THR A 6 1.18 -16.24 7.90
CA THR A 6 -0.07 -15.51 7.69
C THR A 6 -0.24 -15.12 6.23
N PHE A 7 0.81 -14.57 5.60
CA PHE A 7 0.81 -14.22 4.18
C PHE A 7 0.56 -15.44 3.29
N LYS A 8 1.29 -16.54 3.49
CA LYS A 8 1.10 -17.81 2.77
C LYS A 8 -0.33 -18.34 2.88
N LYS A 9 -0.89 -18.31 4.08
CA LYS A 9 -2.26 -18.76 4.31
C LYS A 9 -3.26 -17.92 3.53
N ILE A 10 -3.09 -16.59 3.49
CA ILE A 10 -3.96 -15.70 2.72
C ILE A 10 -3.87 -16.05 1.23
N LEU A 11 -2.68 -16.27 0.68
CA LEU A 11 -2.51 -16.65 -0.73
C LEU A 11 -3.24 -17.96 -1.06
N GLU A 12 -3.04 -18.99 -0.25
CA GLU A 12 -3.69 -20.30 -0.41
C GLU A 12 -5.22 -20.19 -0.38
N GLU A 13 -5.76 -19.38 0.52
CA GLU A 13 -7.21 -19.19 0.68
C GLU A 13 -7.83 -18.29 -0.42
N ASN A 14 -7.01 -17.57 -1.20
CA ASN A 14 -7.49 -16.53 -2.13
C ASN A 14 -7.00 -16.68 -3.58
N GLU A 15 -6.67 -17.91 -4.00
CA GLU A 15 -6.27 -18.22 -5.38
C GLU A 15 -4.99 -17.45 -5.79
N GLU A 16 -4.01 -17.37 -4.88
CA GLU A 16 -2.72 -16.67 -5.08
C GLU A 16 -2.83 -15.15 -5.33
N ARG A 17 -4.01 -14.55 -5.12
CA ARG A 17 -4.19 -13.10 -5.21
C ARG A 17 -3.59 -12.41 -4.00
N PHE A 18 -2.67 -11.47 -4.23
CA PHE A 18 -2.08 -10.69 -3.15
C PHE A 18 -3.13 -9.93 -2.33
N PRO A 19 -2.96 -9.87 -0.99
CA PRO A 19 -3.82 -9.06 -0.16
C PRO A 19 -3.53 -7.56 -0.31
N LEU A 20 -4.57 -6.75 -0.18
CA LEU A 20 -4.39 -5.36 0.21
C LEU A 20 -3.99 -5.29 1.69
N LEU A 21 -2.73 -4.96 1.95
CA LEU A 21 -2.18 -4.92 3.30
C LEU A 21 -2.60 -3.64 4.04
N THR A 22 -2.87 -3.75 5.34
CA THR A 22 -2.94 -2.59 6.24
C THR A 22 -1.58 -1.89 6.33
N LEU A 23 -1.57 -0.64 6.81
CA LEU A 23 -0.32 0.09 7.06
C LEU A 23 0.58 -0.68 8.04
N ASP A 24 0.03 -1.28 9.09
CA ASP A 24 0.84 -2.04 10.05
C ASP A 24 1.40 -3.34 9.42
N GLU A 25 0.60 -4.03 8.61
CA GLU A 25 1.03 -5.21 7.86
C GLU A 25 2.12 -4.90 6.85
N PHE A 26 2.18 -3.71 6.26
CA PHE A 26 3.31 -3.33 5.41
C PHE A 26 4.48 -2.77 6.25
N PHE A 27 4.28 -1.65 6.96
CA PHE A 27 5.35 -0.84 7.54
C PHE A 27 5.92 -1.34 8.87
N ASN A 28 5.12 -1.93 9.77
CA ASN A 28 5.59 -2.21 11.14
C ASN A 28 6.70 -3.28 11.20
N GLY A 29 7.96 -2.87 11.37
CA GLY A 29 9.11 -3.77 11.33
C GLY A 29 9.62 -4.08 9.92
N ASN A 30 9.09 -3.42 8.89
CA ASN A 30 9.72 -3.38 7.57
C ASN A 30 10.83 -2.31 7.58
N THR A 31 12.05 -2.71 7.24
CA THR A 31 13.23 -1.85 7.16
C THR A 31 13.78 -1.67 5.74
N GLU A 32 13.17 -2.33 4.76
CA GLU A 32 13.62 -2.33 3.36
C GLU A 32 13.11 -1.06 2.68
N GLU A 33 13.91 0.00 2.71
CA GLU A 33 13.50 1.34 2.26
C GLU A 33 13.03 1.39 0.79
N ASP A 34 13.59 0.54 -0.05
CA ASP A 34 13.26 0.36 -1.46
C ASP A 34 12.03 -0.53 -1.70
N SER A 35 11.41 -1.07 -0.66
CA SER A 35 10.17 -1.86 -0.77
C SER A 35 8.96 -1.08 -1.28
N ILE A 36 9.00 0.25 -1.38
CA ILE A 36 7.96 1.05 -2.05
C ILE A 36 8.57 2.27 -2.71
N ALA A 37 8.15 2.55 -3.95
CA ALA A 37 8.72 3.59 -4.80
C ALA A 37 10.27 3.52 -4.89
N PRO A 38 10.84 2.33 -5.21
CA PRO A 38 12.31 2.14 -5.24
C PRO A 38 13.03 3.14 -6.14
N ASN A 39 12.41 3.54 -7.26
CA ASN A 39 12.98 4.48 -8.21
C ASN A 39 13.22 5.89 -7.65
N GLN A 40 12.52 6.25 -6.56
CA GLN A 40 12.61 7.56 -5.91
C GLN A 40 13.40 7.50 -4.59
N TRP A 41 13.73 6.29 -4.11
CA TRP A 41 14.55 6.12 -2.93
C TRP A 41 15.96 6.66 -3.17
N GLU A 42 16.50 7.41 -2.20
CA GLU A 42 17.74 8.21 -2.33
C GLU A 42 17.68 9.39 -3.34
N PHE A 43 16.54 9.61 -4.00
CA PHE A 43 16.32 10.72 -4.96
C PHE A 43 15.32 11.78 -4.50
N GLY A 44 14.94 11.76 -3.21
CA GLY A 44 14.09 12.78 -2.58
C GLY A 44 12.89 12.22 -1.83
N ARG A 45 12.48 10.99 -2.15
CA ARG A 45 11.41 10.30 -1.43
C ARG A 45 11.75 10.22 0.07
N PRO A 46 10.81 10.52 0.98
CA PRO A 46 11.00 10.37 2.41
C PRO A 46 11.27 8.91 2.80
N THR A 47 11.74 8.71 4.03
CA THR A 47 11.95 7.36 4.59
C THR A 47 10.62 6.63 4.77
N LEU A 48 10.65 5.29 4.80
CA LEU A 48 9.48 4.46 5.09
C LEU A 48 8.79 4.89 6.39
N SER A 49 9.56 5.20 7.43
CA SER A 49 9.01 5.65 8.71
C SER A 49 8.25 6.98 8.57
N GLU A 50 8.76 7.92 7.78
CA GLU A 50 8.09 9.20 7.55
C GLU A 50 6.84 9.05 6.69
N ILE A 51 6.89 8.18 5.66
CA ILE A 51 5.72 7.83 4.86
C ILE A 51 4.64 7.20 5.75
N TRP A 52 5.02 6.25 6.59
CA TRP A 52 4.10 5.58 7.52
C TRP A 52 3.45 6.57 8.49
N ASP A 53 4.24 7.43 9.12
CA ASP A 53 3.77 8.48 10.04
C ASP A 53 2.78 9.45 9.38
N MET A 54 2.95 9.73 8.09
CA MET A 54 2.02 10.56 7.31
C MET A 54 0.74 9.78 7.02
N LEU A 55 0.84 8.56 6.49
CA LEU A 55 -0.31 7.73 6.13
C LEU A 55 -1.18 7.36 7.34
N GLN A 56 -0.59 7.13 8.51
CA GLN A 56 -1.36 6.91 9.74
C GLN A 56 -2.22 8.12 10.11
N LYS A 57 -1.71 9.34 9.90
CA LYS A 57 -2.51 10.56 10.14
C LYS A 57 -3.64 10.69 9.14
N ILE A 58 -3.42 10.28 7.89
CA ILE A 58 -4.46 10.21 6.86
C ILE A 58 -5.53 9.19 7.24
N GLU A 59 -5.15 7.96 7.62
CA GLU A 59 -6.08 6.89 7.96
C GLU A 59 -7.04 7.26 9.11
N LEU A 60 -6.60 8.15 10.02
CA LEU A 60 -7.41 8.64 11.14
C LEU A 60 -8.43 9.74 10.77
N MET A 61 -8.43 10.22 9.53
CA MET A 61 -9.35 11.30 9.12
C MET A 61 -10.78 10.78 8.90
N PRO A 62 -11.82 11.57 9.25
CA PRO A 62 -13.22 11.11 9.22
C PRO A 62 -13.78 10.83 7.82
N ASN A 63 -13.11 11.33 6.79
CA ASN A 63 -13.43 11.14 5.38
C ASN A 63 -12.59 10.03 4.72
N ILE A 64 -11.80 9.30 5.50
CA ILE A 64 -11.07 8.10 5.08
C ILE A 64 -11.73 6.89 5.74
N ALA A 65 -12.10 5.89 4.93
CA ALA A 65 -12.64 4.64 5.44
C ALA A 65 -11.52 3.64 5.79
N TRP A 66 -10.46 3.63 4.98
CA TRP A 66 -9.28 2.80 5.18
C TRP A 66 -8.15 3.22 4.22
N VAL A 67 -6.91 2.90 4.60
CA VAL A 67 -5.70 3.03 3.76
C VAL A 67 -5.04 1.67 3.64
N ARG A 68 -4.68 1.24 2.43
CA ARG A 68 -4.04 -0.06 2.16
C ARG A 68 -2.84 0.10 1.24
N VAL A 69 -1.90 -0.83 1.34
CA VAL A 69 -0.79 -0.97 0.40
C VAL A 69 -1.16 -2.07 -0.59
N ALA A 70 -1.17 -1.74 -1.87
CA ALA A 70 -1.24 -2.71 -2.96
C ALA A 70 0.17 -3.27 -3.20
N LEU A 71 0.24 -4.58 -3.44
CA LEU A 71 1.51 -5.27 -3.65
C LEU A 71 1.79 -5.47 -5.15
N HIS A 72 3.03 -5.20 -5.53
CA HIS A 72 3.56 -5.45 -6.86
C HIS A 72 3.87 -6.94 -7.05
N ASP A 73 3.96 -7.40 -8.30
CA ASP A 73 4.26 -8.80 -8.63
C ASP A 73 5.71 -9.22 -8.32
N ASP A 74 6.57 -8.25 -8.02
CA ASP A 74 7.89 -8.47 -7.43
C ASP A 74 7.85 -8.92 -5.95
N THR A 75 6.67 -8.95 -5.30
CA THR A 75 6.53 -9.54 -3.96
C THR A 75 6.77 -11.04 -4.02
N GLU A 76 7.74 -11.53 -3.27
CA GLU A 76 8.17 -12.93 -3.35
C GLU A 76 8.50 -13.57 -1.99
N ILE A 77 8.44 -14.90 -1.96
CA ILE A 77 8.93 -15.70 -0.84
C ILE A 77 10.22 -16.38 -1.31
N VAL A 78 11.34 -15.92 -0.79
CA VAL A 78 12.68 -16.40 -1.16
C VAL A 78 13.21 -17.38 -0.13
N GLU A 79 14.00 -18.38 -0.57
CA GLU A 79 14.69 -19.29 0.35
C GLU A 79 16.15 -18.85 0.51
N ASN A 80 16.48 -18.33 1.70
CA ASN A 80 17.83 -17.90 2.07
C ASN A 80 18.40 -18.85 3.13
N ASN A 81 19.43 -19.62 2.77
CA ASN A 81 20.12 -20.56 3.67
C ASN A 81 19.19 -21.58 4.36
N GLY A 82 18.16 -22.06 3.66
CA GLY A 82 17.19 -23.02 4.19
C GLY A 82 16.10 -22.41 5.08
N ALA A 83 16.01 -21.07 5.14
CA ALA A 83 14.92 -20.35 5.75
C ALA A 83 14.17 -19.55 4.68
N GLU A 84 12.85 -19.62 4.69
CA GLU A 84 12.01 -18.80 3.82
C GLU A 84 11.87 -17.39 4.41
N GLU A 85 11.90 -16.40 3.53
CA GLU A 85 11.80 -14.98 3.86
C GLU A 85 10.80 -14.32 2.91
N LEU A 86 9.94 -13.45 3.44
CA LEU A 86 8.99 -12.67 2.66
C LEU A 86 9.63 -11.35 2.27
N VAL A 87 9.78 -11.11 0.97
CA VAL A 87 10.23 -9.83 0.39
C VAL A 87 8.99 -9.12 -0.13
N LEU A 88 8.58 -8.04 0.54
CA LEU A 88 7.44 -7.23 0.11
C LEU A 88 7.86 -6.19 -0.91
N ALA A 89 7.10 -6.08 -2.01
CA ALA A 89 7.18 -4.98 -2.95
C ALA A 89 5.81 -4.27 -2.98
N GLY A 90 5.77 -3.05 -2.46
CA GLY A 90 4.63 -2.15 -2.52
C GLY A 90 4.57 -1.46 -3.87
N ASP A 91 3.43 -1.57 -4.53
CA ASP A 91 3.12 -0.94 -5.81
C ASP A 91 2.59 0.48 -5.61
N SER A 92 1.53 0.60 -4.81
CA SER A 92 0.78 1.84 -4.62
C SER A 92 0.09 1.89 -3.25
N ILE A 93 -0.37 3.09 -2.87
CA ILE A 93 -1.19 3.28 -1.67
C ILE A 93 -2.63 3.53 -2.07
N VAL A 94 -3.52 2.59 -1.73
CA VAL A 94 -4.96 2.68 -2.00
C VAL A 94 -5.66 3.33 -0.80
N ILE A 95 -6.42 4.39 -1.06
CA ILE A 95 -7.15 5.18 -0.07
C ILE A 95 -8.63 5.17 -0.43
N CYS A 96 -9.46 4.61 0.45
CA CYS A 96 -10.92 4.68 0.31
C CYS A 96 -11.45 5.94 1.00
N THR A 97 -12.01 6.87 0.21
CA THR A 97 -12.33 8.21 0.68
C THR A 97 -13.48 8.87 -0.08
N THR A 98 -14.07 9.90 0.52
CA THR A 98 -14.95 10.86 -0.16
C THR A 98 -14.20 12.09 -0.70
N ILE A 99 -12.89 12.20 -0.47
CA ILE A 99 -12.05 13.32 -0.94
C ILE A 99 -11.87 13.24 -2.46
N LEU A 100 -11.81 14.39 -3.13
CA LEU A 100 -11.51 14.44 -4.57
C LEU A 100 -10.01 14.20 -4.84
N PRO A 101 -9.61 13.58 -5.97
CA PRO A 101 -8.21 13.29 -6.27
C PRO A 101 -7.26 14.48 -6.07
N THR A 102 -7.61 15.65 -6.62
CA THR A 102 -6.78 16.88 -6.54
C THR A 102 -6.69 17.49 -5.13
N GLU A 103 -7.64 17.16 -4.26
CA GLU A 103 -7.59 17.53 -2.85
C GLU A 103 -6.72 16.53 -2.07
N LEU A 104 -6.81 15.25 -2.40
CA LEU A 104 -5.99 14.21 -1.79
C LEU A 104 -4.50 14.41 -2.13
N GLU A 105 -4.14 14.75 -3.37
CA GLU A 105 -2.75 15.06 -3.77
C GLU A 105 -2.10 16.11 -2.87
N LYS A 106 -2.85 17.17 -2.54
CA LYS A 106 -2.38 18.25 -1.66
C LYS A 106 -2.30 17.78 -0.21
N LEU A 107 -3.24 16.96 0.21
CA LEU A 107 -3.34 16.46 1.59
C LEU A 107 -2.20 15.51 1.92
N VAL A 108 -1.85 14.60 0.99
CA VAL A 108 -0.74 13.64 1.15
C VAL A 108 0.61 14.24 0.75
N ASN A 109 0.60 15.45 0.19
CA ASN A 109 1.78 16.18 -0.27
C ASN A 109 2.60 15.35 -1.26
N CYS A 110 2.02 15.10 -2.45
CA CYS A 110 2.66 14.32 -3.52
C CYS A 110 4.06 14.83 -3.90
N GLU A 111 4.30 16.14 -3.83
CA GLU A 111 5.63 16.73 -4.07
C GLU A 111 6.64 16.24 -3.04
N TRP A 112 6.29 16.27 -1.75
CA TRP A 112 7.15 15.72 -0.70
C TRP A 112 7.31 14.21 -0.80
N LEU A 113 6.25 13.46 -1.16
CA LEU A 113 6.33 12.01 -1.38
C LEU A 113 7.13 11.62 -2.62
N CYS A 114 7.45 12.57 -3.50
CA CYS A 114 8.01 12.31 -4.83
C CYS A 114 7.14 11.31 -5.63
N SER A 115 5.81 11.38 -5.46
CA SER A 115 4.84 10.55 -6.18
C SER A 115 4.34 11.26 -7.45
N ASP A 116 3.92 10.50 -8.45
CA ASP A 116 3.39 11.04 -9.73
C ASP A 116 1.95 11.56 -9.63
N GLY A 117 1.30 11.34 -8.49
CA GLY A 117 0.02 11.96 -8.15
C GLY A 117 -0.98 10.96 -7.60
N VAL A 118 -2.27 11.33 -7.72
CA VAL A 118 -3.38 10.49 -7.27
C VAL A 118 -4.30 10.16 -8.45
N ILE A 119 -4.52 8.86 -8.68
CA ILE A 119 -5.46 8.37 -9.68
C ILE A 119 -6.72 7.77 -9.02
N THR A 120 -7.80 7.65 -9.78
CA THR A 120 -9.02 6.97 -9.31
C THR A 120 -9.01 5.52 -9.79
N ILE A 121 -9.23 4.58 -8.87
CA ILE A 121 -9.39 3.16 -9.19
C ILE A 121 -10.84 2.73 -8.97
N LYS A 122 -11.41 1.97 -9.92
CA LYS A 122 -12.76 1.43 -9.76
C LYS A 122 -12.72 0.25 -8.79
N ALA A 123 -13.80 0.07 -8.05
CA ALA A 123 -14.00 -1.11 -7.20
C ALA A 123 -13.79 -2.44 -7.95
N SER A 124 -14.13 -2.51 -9.23
CA SER A 124 -13.92 -3.71 -10.05
C SER A 124 -12.45 -4.01 -10.34
N GLU A 125 -11.59 -2.99 -10.36
CA GLU A 125 -10.16 -3.14 -10.61
C GLU A 125 -9.45 -3.68 -9.35
N LEU A 126 -9.96 -3.34 -8.16
CA LEU A 126 -9.47 -3.92 -6.89
C LEU A 126 -9.74 -5.42 -6.74
N ASN A 127 -10.59 -6.02 -7.56
CA ASN A 127 -10.90 -7.46 -7.48
C ASN A 127 -9.70 -8.37 -7.77
N ILE A 128 -8.64 -7.83 -8.36
CA ILE A 128 -7.38 -8.57 -8.55
C ILE A 128 -6.69 -8.87 -7.20
N TYR A 129 -7.00 -8.09 -6.17
CA TYR A 129 -6.48 -8.27 -4.82
C TYR A 129 -7.44 -9.08 -3.93
N SER A 130 -6.87 -9.75 -2.93
CA SER A 130 -7.62 -10.32 -1.81
C SER A 130 -7.69 -9.33 -0.65
N CYS A 131 -8.48 -9.66 0.38
CA CYS A 131 -8.61 -8.85 1.60
C CYS A 131 -9.06 -7.39 1.39
N VAL A 132 -9.70 -7.06 0.26
CA VAL A 132 -10.24 -5.73 -0.02
C VAL A 132 -11.32 -5.38 1.01
N PRO A 133 -11.15 -4.33 1.83
CA PRO A 133 -12.17 -3.97 2.80
C PRO A 133 -13.44 -3.44 2.09
N PRO A 134 -14.62 -3.50 2.73
CA PRO A 134 -15.83 -2.93 2.15
C PRO A 134 -15.68 -1.45 1.83
N ILE A 135 -16.19 -1.04 0.67
CA ILE A 135 -16.26 0.37 0.26
C ILE A 135 -17.61 0.93 0.71
N PRO A 136 -17.65 1.93 1.61
CA PRO A 136 -18.92 2.53 2.04
C PRO A 136 -19.65 3.24 0.90
N GLU A 137 -20.96 3.46 1.08
CA GLU A 137 -21.75 4.22 0.11
C GLU A 137 -21.19 5.64 -0.04
N ASN A 138 -21.08 6.11 -1.29
CA ASN A 138 -20.51 7.41 -1.67
C ASN A 138 -18.98 7.57 -1.47
N PHE A 139 -18.27 6.50 -1.10
CA PHE A 139 -16.80 6.49 -1.10
C PHE A 139 -16.29 6.00 -2.46
N ASN A 140 -15.12 6.52 -2.85
CA ASN A 140 -14.35 6.04 -3.99
C ASN A 140 -12.98 5.55 -3.49
N CYS A 141 -12.29 4.76 -4.31
CA CYS A 141 -10.91 4.37 -4.06
C CYS A 141 -9.99 5.19 -4.96
N LEU A 142 -8.94 5.73 -4.34
CA LEU A 142 -7.91 6.52 -4.99
C LEU A 142 -6.55 5.85 -4.73
N GLU A 143 -5.61 5.99 -5.66
CA GLU A 143 -4.26 5.42 -5.54
C GLU A 143 -3.22 6.52 -5.63
N ILE A 144 -2.28 6.51 -4.68
CA ILE A 144 -1.01 7.23 -4.80
C ILE A 144 -0.05 6.33 -5.56
N VAL A 145 0.53 6.83 -6.66
CA VAL A 145 1.37 6.06 -7.58
C VAL A 145 2.76 6.69 -7.75
N TRP A 146 3.75 5.84 -8.04
CA TRP A 146 5.15 6.20 -8.32
C TRP A 146 5.61 5.42 -9.57
N ASP A 147 5.33 5.94 -10.76
CA ASP A 147 5.63 5.32 -12.07
C ASP A 147 6.99 5.79 -12.66
#